data_AF-A0AAN4TZ92-F1
#
_entry.id   AF-A0AAN4TZ92-F1
#
_cell.length_a   1.000
_cell.length_b   1.000
_cell.length_c   1.000
_cell.angle_alpha   90.00
_cell.angle_beta   90.00
_cell.angle_gamma   90.00
#
_symmetry.space_group_name_H-M   'P 1'
#
loop_
_entity.id
_entity.type
_entity.pdbx_description
1 polymer ?
#
loop_
_entity_poly.entity_id
_entity_poly.type
_entity_poly.pdbx_seq_one_letter_code
_entity_poly.pdbx_strand_id
1 'polypeptide(L)'
;MNENSQDTGLNGAHIKRVAPARSRNLNGGGQRNSSIELLRIIAMFMILMCHFIVHNGYDVLKLPLGPERIFFQLVMAGGGKIGVVIFFSISAWFFLDKEQTIKSNLQRVWIMERELLFWSLILVTFYLVFDRADLSMKLMVKSVMPLSMGVWWYATAYAIFLALLPFLAKGLKALGREYHLALATTVLVIWGLTSFIPGMIKINDGFFGFIYLFILISAYKWYMEPFTTKQVWLTTGIGLDFFPVVHLRLHNIVAAWARHGNIHHR
;
A
#
# COMPACT_ATOMS: atom_id res chain seq x y z
N MET A 1 78.36 -36.42 -22.08
CA MET A 1 77.53 -37.04 -21.02
C MET A 1 76.10 -36.98 -21.50
N ASN A 2 75.67 -37.91 -22.34
CA ASN A 2 75.13 -39.25 -22.08
C ASN A 2 73.61 -39.24 -21.82
N GLU A 3 72.90 -39.86 -22.77
CA GLU A 3 71.68 -40.69 -22.68
C GLU A 3 70.34 -40.12 -22.18
N ASN A 4 69.44 -39.94 -23.16
CA ASN A 4 68.09 -40.54 -23.29
C ASN A 4 67.50 -41.31 -22.10
N SER A 5 66.23 -41.05 -21.75
CA SER A 5 65.29 -42.04 -21.21
C SER A 5 63.84 -41.54 -21.22
N GLN A 6 62.94 -42.47 -21.55
CA GLN A 6 61.49 -42.34 -21.73
C GLN A 6 60.70 -42.21 -20.40
N ASP A 7 59.57 -41.51 -20.52
CA ASP A 7 58.21 -41.87 -20.11
C ASP A 7 57.99 -42.84 -18.92
N THR A 8 57.21 -42.40 -17.93
CA THR A 8 56.15 -43.18 -17.23
C THR A 8 55.59 -42.40 -16.03
N GLY A 9 54.28 -42.49 -15.79
CA GLY A 9 53.73 -42.40 -14.43
C GLY A 9 52.60 -41.40 -14.20
N LEU A 10 51.37 -41.86 -14.42
CA LEU A 10 50.10 -41.31 -13.95
C LEU A 10 50.15 -40.75 -12.51
N ASN A 11 49.54 -39.59 -12.29
CA ASN A 11 48.67 -39.37 -11.13
C ASN A 11 47.74 -38.17 -11.36
N GLY A 12 46.45 -38.49 -11.47
CA GLY A 12 45.39 -37.52 -11.65
C GLY A 12 45.24 -36.63 -10.42
N ALA A 13 45.36 -35.32 -10.64
CA ALA A 13 44.77 -34.33 -9.75
C ALA A 13 43.69 -33.59 -10.56
N HIS A 14 42.46 -34.03 -10.37
CA HIS A 14 41.25 -33.42 -10.89
C HIS A 14 41.14 -32.00 -10.30
N ILE A 15 41.68 -30.99 -10.97
CA ILE A 15 41.41 -29.59 -10.62
C ILE A 15 39.96 -29.30 -11.01
N LYS A 16 39.05 -29.54 -10.07
CA LYS A 16 37.68 -29.02 -10.11
C LYS A 16 37.77 -27.49 -10.13
N ARG A 17 37.77 -26.89 -11.34
CA ARG A 17 37.37 -25.49 -11.50
C ARG A 17 35.90 -25.41 -11.08
N VAL A 18 35.68 -25.05 -9.82
CA VAL A 18 34.36 -24.61 -9.36
C VAL A 18 34.08 -23.28 -10.04
N ALA A 19 33.41 -23.34 -11.18
CA ALA A 19 32.82 -22.18 -11.80
C ALA A 19 31.77 -21.62 -10.83
N PRO A 20 31.83 -20.33 -10.46
CA PRO A 20 30.72 -19.74 -9.73
C PRO A 20 29.51 -19.71 -10.66
N ALA A 21 28.49 -20.51 -10.35
CA ALA A 21 27.16 -20.41 -10.94
C ALA A 21 26.49 -19.10 -10.50
N ARG A 22 27.05 -17.97 -10.95
CA ARG A 22 26.38 -16.69 -10.91
C ARG A 22 25.57 -16.60 -12.18
N SER A 23 24.31 -17.02 -12.10
CA SER A 23 23.26 -16.64 -13.05
C SER A 23 23.20 -15.10 -13.08
N ARG A 24 24.03 -14.51 -13.94
CA ARG A 24 23.88 -13.14 -14.42
C ARG A 24 22.91 -13.21 -15.58
N ASN A 25 21.63 -13.18 -15.25
CA ASN A 25 20.62 -12.86 -16.24
C ASN A 25 20.67 -11.34 -16.48
N LEU A 26 21.60 -10.93 -17.33
CA LEU A 26 21.66 -9.60 -17.92
C LEU A 26 20.94 -9.68 -19.28
N ASN A 27 19.61 -9.73 -19.24
CA ASN A 27 18.76 -9.44 -20.39
C ASN A 27 17.54 -8.67 -19.87
N GLY A 28 17.32 -7.49 -20.47
CA GLY A 28 16.21 -6.60 -20.14
C GLY A 28 14.87 -7.29 -20.38
N GLY A 29 14.02 -7.28 -19.36
CA GLY A 29 12.70 -7.92 -19.38
C GLY A 29 12.54 -8.91 -18.23
N GLY A 30 12.55 -8.43 -16.99
CA GLY A 30 12.24 -9.26 -15.83
C GLY A 30 10.88 -9.96 -16.04
N GLN A 31 10.86 -11.28 -15.87
CA GLN A 31 9.69 -12.12 -16.06
C GLN A 31 8.54 -11.57 -15.18
N ARG A 32 7.42 -11.21 -15.81
CA ARG A 32 6.26 -10.66 -15.12
C ARG A 32 5.68 -11.71 -14.17
N ASN A 33 5.44 -11.31 -12.92
CA ASN A 33 4.87 -12.20 -11.90
C ASN A 33 3.33 -12.09 -11.93
N SER A 34 2.68 -13.09 -12.53
CA SER A 34 1.21 -13.13 -12.67
C SER A 34 0.48 -13.09 -11.33
N SER A 35 1.05 -13.65 -10.25
CA SER A 35 0.45 -13.61 -8.92
C SER A 35 0.39 -12.19 -8.35
N ILE A 36 1.43 -11.38 -8.58
CA ILE A 36 1.46 -9.97 -8.15
C ILE A 36 0.52 -9.11 -9.01
N GLU A 37 0.33 -9.45 -10.28
CA GLU A 37 -0.64 -8.78 -11.15
C GLU A 37 -2.08 -9.12 -10.74
N LEU A 38 -2.37 -10.39 -10.46
CA LEU A 38 -3.65 -10.81 -9.92
C LEU A 38 -3.96 -10.11 -8.60
N LEU A 39 -2.98 -10.04 -7.69
CA LEU A 39 -3.15 -9.36 -6.41
C LEU A 39 -3.48 -7.86 -6.59
N ARG A 40 -2.89 -7.19 -7.60
CA ARG A 40 -3.24 -5.81 -7.95
C ARG A 40 -4.69 -5.68 -8.42
N ILE A 41 -5.16 -6.60 -9.24
CA ILE A 41 -6.55 -6.60 -9.74
C ILE A 41 -7.53 -6.81 -8.58
N ILE A 42 -7.23 -7.77 -7.69
CA ILE A 42 -8.05 -8.01 -6.48
C ILE A 42 -8.09 -6.76 -5.61
N ALA A 43 -6.94 -6.12 -5.38
CA ALA A 43 -6.87 -4.89 -4.59
C ALA A 43 -7.67 -3.74 -5.24
N MET A 44 -7.57 -3.55 -6.55
CA MET A 44 -8.39 -2.59 -7.29
C MET A 44 -9.89 -2.88 -7.09
N PHE A 45 -10.31 -4.14 -7.25
CA PHE A 45 -11.71 -4.52 -7.07
C PHE A 45 -12.24 -4.23 -5.66
N MET A 46 -11.45 -4.53 -4.62
CA MET A 46 -11.80 -4.20 -3.22
C MET A 46 -12.01 -2.69 -3.02
N ILE A 47 -11.16 -1.86 -3.64
CA ILE A 47 -11.28 -0.39 -3.58
C ILE A 47 -12.58 0.07 -4.27
N LEU A 48 -12.89 -0.46 -5.45
CA LEU A 48 -14.11 -0.11 -6.19
C LEU A 48 -15.37 -0.47 -5.40
N MET A 49 -15.43 -1.68 -4.84
CA MET A 49 -16.57 -2.14 -4.04
C MET A 49 -16.81 -1.26 -2.81
N CYS A 50 -15.75 -0.84 -2.13
CA CYS A 50 -15.84 0.08 -1.01
C CYS A 50 -16.41 1.44 -1.42
N HIS A 51 -15.89 2.05 -2.49
CA HIS A 51 -16.40 3.34 -2.98
C HIS A 51 -17.85 3.23 -3.45
N PHE A 52 -18.22 2.11 -4.07
CA PHE A 52 -19.60 1.87 -4.47
C PHE A 52 -20.54 1.94 -3.26
N ILE A 53 -20.24 1.21 -2.19
CA ILE A 53 -21.09 1.17 -0.98
C ILE A 53 -21.09 2.50 -0.23
N VAL A 54 -19.92 3.12 -0.06
CA VAL A 54 -19.79 4.37 0.70
C VAL A 54 -20.48 5.54 0.01
N HIS A 55 -20.43 5.61 -1.33
CA HIS A 55 -20.94 6.76 -2.08
C HIS A 55 -22.31 6.55 -2.73
N ASN A 56 -22.78 5.33 -2.99
CA ASN A 56 -24.10 5.08 -3.58
C ASN A 56 -25.22 4.94 -2.53
N GLY A 57 -25.06 5.55 -1.35
CA GLY A 57 -26.15 5.75 -0.40
C GLY A 57 -26.64 4.50 0.34
N TYR A 58 -25.90 3.39 0.31
CA TYR A 58 -26.24 2.23 1.11
C TYR A 58 -25.86 2.51 2.57
N ASP A 59 -26.83 2.96 3.36
CA ASP A 59 -26.63 3.35 4.75
C ASP A 59 -26.49 2.10 5.62
N VAL A 60 -25.31 1.49 5.60
CA VAL A 60 -24.97 0.24 6.31
C VAL A 60 -25.29 0.34 7.81
N LEU A 61 -25.31 1.56 8.35
CA LEU A 61 -25.64 1.82 9.76
C LEU A 61 -27.13 1.66 10.09
N LYS A 62 -28.02 1.75 9.09
CA LYS A 62 -29.47 1.53 9.24
C LYS A 62 -29.86 0.06 9.19
N LEU A 63 -28.94 -0.83 8.78
CA LEU A 63 -29.19 -2.27 8.83
C LEU A 63 -29.23 -2.76 10.29
N PRO A 64 -30.13 -3.70 10.61
CA PRO A 64 -30.10 -4.39 11.89
C PRO A 64 -28.73 -5.05 12.10
N LEU A 65 -28.32 -5.19 13.37
CA LEU A 65 -27.07 -5.86 13.75
C LEU A 65 -27.17 -7.36 13.41
N GLY A 66 -26.90 -7.69 12.15
CA GLY A 66 -26.89 -9.04 11.61
C GLY A 66 -25.64 -9.30 10.76
N PRO A 67 -25.49 -10.53 10.22
CA PRO A 67 -24.36 -10.92 9.39
C PRO A 67 -24.13 -10.00 8.20
N GLU A 68 -25.22 -9.47 7.63
CA GLU A 68 -25.21 -8.52 6.51
C GLU A 68 -24.49 -7.21 6.86
N ARG A 69 -24.81 -6.61 8.01
CA ARG A 69 -24.14 -5.38 8.47
C ARG A 69 -22.65 -5.63 8.73
N ILE A 70 -22.31 -6.78 9.32
CA ILE A 70 -20.91 -7.16 9.55
C ILE A 70 -20.19 -7.33 8.21
N PHE A 71 -20.80 -8.00 7.24
CA PHE A 71 -20.24 -8.18 5.90
C PHE A 71 -20.01 -6.82 5.20
N PHE A 72 -21.01 -5.94 5.16
CA PHE A 72 -20.88 -4.63 4.53
C PHE A 72 -19.87 -3.73 5.25
N GLN A 73 -19.83 -3.72 6.58
CA GLN A 73 -18.96 -2.83 7.34
C GLN A 73 -17.51 -3.34 7.39
N LEU A 74 -17.29 -4.64 7.61
CA LEU A 74 -15.96 -5.20 7.78
C LEU A 74 -15.32 -5.57 6.43
N VAL A 75 -16.05 -6.30 5.58
CA VAL A 75 -15.51 -6.84 4.33
C VAL A 75 -15.53 -5.77 3.25
N MET A 76 -16.64 -5.05 3.09
CA MET A 76 -16.78 -4.13 1.96
C MET A 76 -16.25 -2.72 2.26
N ALA A 77 -16.64 -2.10 3.39
CA ALA A 77 -16.12 -0.80 3.77
C ALA A 77 -14.67 -0.89 4.29
N GLY A 78 -14.38 -1.85 5.18
CA GLY A 78 -13.02 -2.13 5.66
C GLY A 78 -12.07 -2.66 4.57
N GLY A 79 -12.58 -3.49 3.65
CA GLY A 79 -11.81 -4.04 2.55
C GLY A 79 -11.24 -2.98 1.60
N GLY A 80 -11.92 -1.85 1.42
CA GLY A 80 -11.38 -0.74 0.63
C GLY A 80 -10.03 -0.25 1.16
N LYS A 81 -9.90 -0.07 2.48
CA LYS A 81 -8.64 0.36 3.10
C LYS A 81 -7.54 -0.69 2.93
N ILE A 82 -7.88 -1.97 3.11
CA ILE A 82 -6.95 -3.08 2.87
C ILE A 82 -6.49 -3.09 1.40
N GLY A 83 -7.41 -2.92 0.46
CA GLY A 83 -7.12 -2.81 -0.97
C GLY A 83 -6.15 -1.68 -1.28
N VAL A 84 -6.37 -0.49 -0.71
CA VAL A 84 -5.44 0.65 -0.85
C VAL A 84 -4.04 0.29 -0.33
N VAL A 85 -3.94 -0.32 0.85
CA VAL A 85 -2.66 -0.71 1.46
C VAL A 85 -1.93 -1.72 0.56
N ILE A 86 -2.61 -2.75 0.07
CA ILE A 86 -2.02 -3.76 -0.82
C ILE A 86 -1.54 -3.10 -2.13
N PHE A 87 -2.40 -2.30 -2.76
CA PHE A 87 -2.12 -1.66 -4.04
C PHE A 87 -0.91 -0.72 -3.96
N PHE A 88 -0.86 0.10 -2.90
CA PHE A 88 0.28 0.97 -2.62
C PHE A 88 1.53 0.15 -2.29
N SER A 89 1.40 -0.92 -1.49
CA SER A 89 2.55 -1.73 -1.06
C SER A 89 3.27 -2.38 -2.23
N ILE A 90 2.53 -2.89 -3.22
CA ILE A 90 3.10 -3.44 -4.45
C ILE A 90 3.87 -2.36 -5.20
N SER A 91 3.30 -1.16 -5.32
CA SER A 91 3.95 -0.02 -5.99
C SER A 91 5.24 0.41 -5.28
N ALA A 92 5.18 0.60 -3.96
CA ALA A 92 6.32 0.93 -3.11
C ALA A 92 7.43 -0.13 -3.19
N TRP A 93 7.05 -1.42 -3.19
CA TRP A 93 8.00 -2.53 -3.34
C TRP A 93 8.83 -2.38 -4.61
N PHE A 94 8.22 -2.17 -5.77
CA PHE A 94 8.94 -2.01 -7.02
C PHE A 94 9.69 -0.68 -7.14
N PHE A 95 9.26 0.37 -6.44
CA PHE A 95 10.01 1.64 -6.40
C PHE A 95 11.33 1.52 -5.67
N LEU A 96 11.41 0.67 -4.64
CA LEU A 96 12.64 0.47 -3.87
C LEU A 96 13.78 -0.19 -4.69
N ASP A 97 13.44 -0.90 -5.78
CA ASP A 97 14.41 -1.53 -6.69
C ASP A 97 14.97 -0.57 -7.74
N LYS A 98 14.32 0.59 -7.93
CA LYS A 98 14.65 1.54 -8.98
C LYS A 98 15.21 2.80 -8.39
N GLU A 99 16.18 3.39 -9.07
CA GLU A 99 16.64 4.73 -8.70
C GLU A 99 15.51 5.74 -8.93
N GLN A 100 15.18 6.48 -7.88
CA GLN A 100 14.11 7.47 -7.91
C GLN A 100 14.73 8.84 -8.16
N THR A 101 14.38 9.44 -9.30
CA THR A 101 14.80 10.80 -9.67
C THR A 101 13.59 11.72 -9.66
N ILE A 102 13.81 12.99 -9.30
CA ILE A 102 12.76 14.02 -9.28
C ILE A 102 12.08 14.12 -10.65
N LYS A 103 12.88 14.11 -11.74
CA LYS A 103 12.39 14.17 -13.12
C LYS A 103 11.46 12.99 -13.46
N SER A 104 11.87 11.76 -13.15
CA SER A 104 11.07 10.54 -13.44
C SER A 104 9.75 10.56 -12.68
N ASN A 105 9.77 11.00 -11.42
CA ASN A 105 8.58 11.01 -10.58
C ASN A 105 7.61 12.13 -10.97
N LEU A 106 8.10 13.31 -11.32
CA LEU A 106 7.28 14.38 -11.90
C LEU A 106 6.65 13.97 -13.22
N GLN A 107 7.38 13.23 -14.07
CA GLN A 107 6.81 12.69 -15.31
C GLN A 107 5.66 11.71 -15.04
N ARG A 108 5.77 10.86 -14.02
CA ARG A 108 4.67 9.96 -13.61
C ARG A 108 3.46 10.74 -13.11
N VAL A 109 3.68 11.77 -12.28
CA VAL A 109 2.61 12.66 -11.80
C VAL A 109 1.92 13.37 -12.96
N TRP A 110 2.69 13.85 -13.94
CA TRP A 110 2.15 14.50 -15.13
C TRP A 110 1.30 13.56 -15.99
N ILE A 111 1.75 12.32 -16.20
CA ILE A 111 0.98 11.30 -16.93
C ILE A 111 -0.33 11.02 -16.19
N MET A 112 -0.26 10.84 -14.87
CA MET A 112 -1.44 10.60 -14.03
C MET A 112 -2.43 11.76 -14.09
N GLU A 113 -1.97 13.02 -13.98
CA GLU A 113 -2.85 14.18 -14.10
C GLU A 113 -3.56 14.22 -15.46
N ARG A 114 -2.88 13.90 -16.56
CA ARG A 114 -3.51 13.82 -17.88
C ARG A 114 -4.60 12.75 -17.97
N GLU A 115 -4.37 11.58 -17.39
CA GLU A 115 -5.38 10.51 -17.34
C GLU A 115 -6.59 10.95 -16.52
N LEU A 116 -6.36 11.56 -15.36
CA LEU A 116 -7.41 12.07 -14.48
C LEU A 116 -8.20 13.21 -15.11
N LEU A 117 -7.53 14.14 -15.80
CA LEU A 117 -8.16 15.21 -16.56
C LEU A 117 -9.06 14.65 -17.65
N PHE A 118 -8.56 13.68 -18.43
CA PHE A 118 -9.33 13.03 -19.49
C PHE A 118 -10.64 12.43 -18.94
N TRP A 119 -10.56 11.64 -17.86
CA TRP A 119 -11.74 11.06 -17.24
C TRP A 119 -12.65 12.11 -16.58
N SER A 120 -12.07 13.10 -15.92
CA SER A 120 -12.84 14.16 -15.26
C SER A 120 -13.66 14.97 -16.27
N LEU A 121 -13.10 15.31 -17.43
CA LEU A 121 -13.80 16.07 -18.46
C LEU A 121 -14.89 15.23 -19.14
N ILE A 122 -14.64 13.94 -19.38
CA ILE A 122 -15.65 13.01 -19.89
C ILE A 122 -16.83 12.93 -18.92
N LEU A 123 -16.58 12.74 -17.62
CA LEU A 123 -17.64 12.66 -16.62
C LEU A 123 -18.42 13.96 -16.51
N VAL A 124 -17.76 15.12 -16.48
CA VAL A 124 -18.45 16.41 -16.48
C VAL A 124 -19.33 16.56 -17.72
N THR A 125 -18.81 16.21 -18.90
CA THR A 125 -19.58 16.27 -20.15
C THR A 125 -20.79 15.34 -20.10
N PHE A 126 -20.60 14.11 -19.62
CA PHE A 126 -21.67 13.13 -19.47
C PHE A 126 -22.79 13.66 -18.57
N TYR A 127 -22.47 14.15 -17.37
CA TYR A 127 -23.47 14.72 -16.46
C TYR A 127 -24.13 15.99 -17.03
N LEU A 128 -23.41 16.83 -17.79
CA LEU A 128 -24.02 18.01 -18.43
C LEU A 128 -25.10 17.65 -19.46
N VAL A 129 -24.98 16.47 -20.10
CA VAL A 129 -25.89 15.96 -21.12
C VAL A 129 -27.05 15.15 -20.51
N PHE A 130 -26.77 14.28 -19.54
CA PHE A 130 -27.74 13.28 -19.07
C PHE A 130 -28.40 13.62 -17.72
N ASP A 131 -27.66 14.20 -16.77
CA ASP A 131 -28.21 14.54 -15.46
C ASP A 131 -27.37 15.61 -14.75
N ARG A 132 -27.96 16.79 -14.55
CA ARG A 132 -27.28 17.95 -13.94
C ARG A 132 -27.49 18.05 -12.43
N ALA A 133 -28.31 17.18 -11.82
CA ALA A 133 -28.69 17.30 -10.42
C ALA A 133 -27.49 17.33 -9.46
N ASP A 134 -26.43 16.59 -9.79
CA ASP A 134 -25.21 16.47 -8.97
C ASP A 134 -24.06 17.39 -9.42
N LEU A 135 -24.24 18.20 -10.48
CA LEU A 135 -23.20 19.09 -11.00
C LEU A 135 -23.20 20.46 -10.31
N SER A 136 -22.27 20.65 -9.37
CA SER A 136 -21.99 21.98 -8.82
C SER A 136 -20.91 22.71 -9.62
N MET A 137 -21.02 24.04 -9.74
CA MET A 137 -19.96 24.90 -10.33
C MET A 137 -18.62 24.68 -9.64
N LYS A 138 -18.63 24.46 -8.32
CA LYS A 138 -17.43 24.12 -7.54
C LYS A 138 -16.78 22.82 -8.03
N LEU A 139 -17.57 21.77 -8.29
CA LEU A 139 -17.05 20.49 -8.80
C LEU A 139 -16.49 20.66 -10.22
N MET A 140 -17.17 21.41 -11.09
CA MET A 140 -16.69 21.68 -12.45
C MET A 140 -15.35 22.41 -12.47
N VAL A 141 -15.15 23.41 -11.62
CA VAL A 141 -13.85 24.10 -11.50
C VAL A 141 -12.77 23.14 -11.00
N LYS A 142 -13.09 22.29 -10.02
CA LYS A 142 -12.15 21.29 -9.52
C LYS A 142 -11.75 20.26 -10.59
N SER A 143 -12.66 19.94 -11.50
CA SER A 143 -12.44 18.99 -12.60
C SER A 143 -11.41 19.46 -13.64
N VAL A 144 -11.04 20.74 -13.67
CA VAL A 144 -10.02 21.30 -14.58
C VAL A 144 -8.59 21.02 -14.11
N MET A 145 -8.38 20.72 -12.83
CA MET A 145 -7.10 20.26 -12.27
C MET A 145 -7.36 19.25 -11.15
N PRO A 146 -7.83 18.03 -11.46
CA PRO A 146 -8.40 17.11 -10.50
C PRO A 146 -7.41 16.66 -9.42
N LEU A 147 -6.12 16.55 -9.75
CA LEU A 147 -5.07 16.21 -8.79
C LEU A 147 -4.78 17.36 -7.83
N SER A 148 -4.62 18.58 -8.33
CA SER A 148 -4.34 19.76 -7.47
C SER A 148 -5.56 20.16 -6.63
N MET A 149 -6.76 19.93 -7.16
CA MET A 149 -8.03 20.32 -6.55
C MET A 149 -8.62 19.25 -5.62
N GLY A 150 -7.92 18.13 -5.47
CA GLY A 150 -8.26 17.06 -4.53
C GLY A 150 -9.59 16.38 -4.84
N VAL A 151 -9.92 16.20 -6.13
CA VAL A 151 -11.15 15.49 -6.53
C VAL A 151 -11.07 14.04 -6.08
N TRP A 152 -9.90 13.42 -6.24
CA TRP A 152 -9.62 12.07 -5.78
C TRP A 152 -8.49 12.08 -4.76
N TRP A 153 -8.83 11.71 -3.52
CA TRP A 153 -7.89 11.77 -2.39
C TRP A 153 -6.66 10.89 -2.63
N TYR A 154 -6.84 9.67 -3.16
CA TYR A 154 -5.75 8.72 -3.39
C TYR A 154 -4.73 9.27 -4.39
N ALA A 155 -5.21 9.75 -5.55
CA ALA A 155 -4.35 10.31 -6.59
C ALA A 155 -3.54 11.50 -6.09
N THR A 156 -4.19 12.41 -5.36
CA THR A 156 -3.56 13.60 -4.78
C THR A 156 -2.47 13.20 -3.78
N ALA A 157 -2.80 12.32 -2.83
CA ALA A 157 -1.85 11.83 -1.84
C ALA A 157 -0.68 11.08 -2.48
N TYR A 158 -0.94 10.30 -3.52
CA TYR A 158 0.05 9.52 -4.24
C TYR A 158 1.00 10.42 -5.04
N ALA A 159 0.48 11.51 -5.64
CA ALA A 159 1.31 12.50 -6.32
C ALA A 159 2.29 13.19 -5.37
N ILE A 160 1.81 13.62 -4.20
CA ILE A 160 2.65 14.20 -3.14
C ILE A 160 3.71 13.19 -2.70
N PHE A 161 3.32 11.92 -2.50
CA PHE A 161 4.25 10.85 -2.17
C PHE A 161 5.33 10.68 -3.26
N LEU A 162 4.97 10.64 -4.54
CA LEU A 162 5.93 10.51 -5.64
C LEU A 162 6.92 11.68 -5.70
N ALA A 163 6.46 12.90 -5.40
CA ALA A 163 7.32 14.07 -5.31
C ALA A 163 8.35 13.96 -4.16
N LEU A 164 7.94 13.38 -3.02
CA LEU A 164 8.80 13.17 -1.85
C LEU A 164 9.66 11.90 -1.91
N LEU A 165 9.26 10.93 -2.72
CA LEU A 165 9.90 9.62 -2.87
C LEU A 165 11.42 9.65 -3.06
N PRO A 166 12.03 10.51 -3.90
CA PRO A 166 13.49 10.49 -4.07
C PRO A 166 14.23 10.91 -2.79
N PHE A 167 13.66 11.84 -2.02
CA PHE A 167 14.20 12.28 -0.74
C PHE A 167 14.02 11.21 0.32
N LEU A 168 12.84 10.58 0.37
CA LEU A 168 12.52 9.53 1.33
C LEU A 168 13.40 8.30 1.12
N ALA A 169 13.56 7.85 -0.13
CA ALA A 169 14.40 6.71 -0.45
C ALA A 169 15.88 6.94 -0.11
N LYS A 170 16.42 8.14 -0.39
CA LYS A 170 17.79 8.50 -0.04
C LYS A 170 17.97 8.70 1.47
N GLY A 171 17.02 9.37 2.13
CA GLY A 171 17.05 9.65 3.56
C GLY A 171 17.00 8.37 4.40
N LEU A 172 16.13 7.41 4.06
CA LEU A 172 16.05 6.14 4.78
C LEU A 172 17.33 5.30 4.59
N LYS A 173 17.94 5.31 3.41
CA LYS A 173 19.25 4.67 3.19
C LYS A 173 20.36 5.34 4.01
N ALA A 174 20.34 6.68 4.11
CA ALA A 174 21.33 7.44 4.85
C ALA A 174 21.24 7.24 6.38
N LEU A 175 20.05 6.91 6.90
CA LEU A 175 19.85 6.58 8.32
C LEU A 175 20.67 5.35 8.75
N GLY A 176 20.94 4.43 7.83
CA GLY A 176 21.54 3.14 8.14
C GLY A 176 20.54 2.16 8.77
N ARG A 177 20.96 0.90 8.87
CA ARG A 177 20.09 -0.22 9.26
C ARG A 177 19.46 -0.04 10.64
N GLU A 178 20.25 0.32 11.64
CA GLU A 178 19.78 0.39 13.03
C GLU A 178 18.75 1.49 13.23
N TYR A 179 19.04 2.71 12.76
CA TYR A 179 18.11 3.83 12.90
C TYR A 179 16.87 3.68 12.01
N HIS A 180 16.99 3.09 10.81
CA HIS A 180 15.81 2.83 9.99
C HIS A 180 14.89 1.78 10.63
N LEU A 181 15.44 0.70 11.19
CA LEU A 181 14.64 -0.27 11.96
C LEU A 181 14.04 0.36 13.21
N ALA A 182 14.81 1.14 13.97
CA ALA A 182 14.30 1.86 15.13
C ALA A 182 13.14 2.80 14.74
N LEU A 183 13.30 3.59 13.67
CA LEU A 183 12.25 4.45 13.13
C LEU A 183 11.01 3.65 12.74
N ALA A 184 11.18 2.54 12.03
CA ALA A 184 10.09 1.66 11.61
C ALA A 184 9.33 1.09 12.83
N THR A 185 10.05 0.63 13.87
CA THR A 185 9.45 0.17 15.12
C THR A 185 8.75 1.30 15.87
N THR A 186 9.37 2.48 15.97
CA THR A 186 8.78 3.65 16.65
C THR A 186 7.47 4.06 15.98
N VAL A 187 7.45 4.19 14.65
CA VAL A 187 6.20 4.54 13.95
C VAL A 187 5.18 3.42 14.08
N LEU A 188 5.57 2.14 13.99
CA LEU A 188 4.65 1.03 14.17
C LEU A 188 4.02 1.02 15.58
N VAL A 189 4.80 1.29 16.64
CA VAL A 189 4.31 1.35 18.02
C VAL A 189 3.41 2.56 18.22
N ILE A 190 3.83 3.77 17.80
CA ILE A 190 3.02 4.98 17.96
C ILE A 190 1.68 4.82 17.25
N TRP A 191 1.69 4.38 15.99
CA TRP A 191 0.48 4.21 15.19
C TRP A 191 -0.36 3.00 15.61
N GLY A 192 0.27 1.93 16.06
CA GLY A 192 -0.38 0.77 16.65
C GLY A 192 -1.12 1.15 17.94
N LEU A 193 -0.46 1.82 18.88
CA LEU A 193 -1.05 2.26 20.15
C LEU A 193 -2.18 3.28 19.94
N THR A 194 -1.99 4.26 19.06
CA THR A 194 -3.02 5.26 18.76
C THR A 194 -4.23 4.68 18.04
N SER A 195 -4.10 3.55 17.35
CA SER A 195 -5.23 2.83 16.76
C SER A 195 -6.20 2.25 17.80
N PHE A 196 -5.77 2.09 19.06
CA PHE A 196 -6.66 1.65 20.15
C PHE A 196 -7.43 2.79 20.81
N ILE A 197 -7.08 4.06 20.55
CA ILE A 197 -7.72 5.21 21.18
C ILE A 197 -8.68 5.86 20.16
N PRO A 198 -10.01 5.68 20.31
CA PRO A 198 -10.98 6.26 19.40
C PRO A 198 -10.88 7.80 19.41
N GLY A 199 -10.70 8.41 18.24
CA GLY A 199 -10.77 9.87 18.06
C GLY A 199 -9.43 10.64 18.15
N MET A 200 -8.31 10.00 18.50
CA MET A 200 -7.02 10.70 18.69
C MET A 200 -6.33 11.12 17.38
N ILE A 201 -6.46 10.37 16.27
CA ILE A 201 -5.72 10.66 15.04
C ILE A 201 -6.56 10.35 13.78
N LYS A 202 -6.91 11.39 13.00
CA LYS A 202 -7.55 11.31 11.66
C LYS A 202 -6.55 11.39 10.50
N ILE A 203 -5.28 11.04 10.72
CA ILE A 203 -4.21 11.16 9.70
C ILE A 203 -4.13 9.90 8.81
N ASN A 204 -5.00 8.91 9.01
CA ASN A 204 -4.93 7.60 8.36
C ASN A 204 -5.36 7.60 6.87
N ASP A 205 -5.95 8.69 6.37
CA ASP A 205 -6.59 8.70 5.04
C ASP A 205 -5.89 9.65 4.04
N GLY A 206 -4.56 9.70 4.06
CA GLY A 206 -3.80 10.61 3.19
C GLY A 206 -2.33 10.24 3.00
N PHE A 207 -1.52 11.20 2.52
CA PHE A 207 -0.14 10.95 2.12
C PHE A 207 0.78 10.54 3.29
N PHE A 208 0.49 10.95 4.52
CA PHE A 208 1.23 10.51 5.71
C PHE A 208 1.11 8.99 5.93
N GLY A 209 -0.04 8.39 5.59
CA GLY A 209 -0.21 6.93 5.58
C GLY A 209 0.71 6.26 4.57
N PHE A 210 0.92 6.88 3.39
CA PHE A 210 1.88 6.39 2.40
C PHE A 210 3.32 6.48 2.86
N ILE A 211 3.70 7.57 3.55
CA ILE A 211 5.04 7.69 4.15
C ILE A 211 5.24 6.61 5.21
N TYR A 212 4.27 6.43 6.11
CA TYR A 212 4.29 5.39 7.12
C TYR A 212 4.48 3.99 6.51
N LEU A 213 3.63 3.63 5.53
CA LEU A 213 3.74 2.34 4.84
C LEU A 213 5.08 2.20 4.13
N PHE A 214 5.57 3.26 3.48
CA PHE A 214 6.85 3.23 2.77
C PHE A 214 8.02 2.98 3.71
N ILE A 215 8.04 3.58 4.91
CA ILE A 215 9.06 3.32 5.93
C ILE A 215 9.07 1.84 6.34
N LEU A 216 7.89 1.26 6.58
CA LEU A 216 7.78 -0.16 6.98
C LEU A 216 8.19 -1.11 5.84
N ILE A 217 7.69 -0.86 4.63
CA ILE A 217 7.97 -1.71 3.46
C ILE A 217 9.46 -1.66 3.11
N SER A 218 10.08 -0.48 3.18
CA SER A 218 11.52 -0.33 2.92
C SER A 218 12.37 -1.03 3.98
N ALA A 219 12.02 -0.92 5.26
CA ALA A 219 12.69 -1.63 6.34
C ALA A 219 12.59 -3.15 6.18
N TYR A 220 11.38 -3.65 5.87
CA TYR A 220 11.13 -5.05 5.59
C TYR A 220 11.95 -5.54 4.41
N LYS A 221 11.89 -4.84 3.28
CA LYS A 221 12.57 -5.23 2.04
C LYS A 221 14.09 -5.23 2.14
N TRP A 222 14.69 -4.28 2.85
CA TRP A 222 16.14 -4.13 2.91
C TRP A 222 16.80 -4.99 3.99
N TYR A 223 16.10 -5.32 5.08
CA TYR A 223 16.74 -5.91 6.27
C TYR A 223 16.12 -7.18 6.80
N MET A 224 14.87 -7.50 6.46
CA MET A 224 14.17 -8.66 7.02
C MET A 224 14.23 -9.85 6.07
N GLU A 225 14.32 -11.04 6.64
CA GLU A 225 14.19 -12.27 5.88
C GLU A 225 12.74 -12.50 5.44
N PRO A 226 12.51 -13.13 4.28
CA PRO A 226 11.17 -13.46 3.83
C PRO A 226 10.49 -14.38 4.85
N PHE A 227 9.24 -14.06 5.20
CA PHE A 227 8.47 -14.90 6.12
C PHE A 227 8.21 -16.27 5.50
N THR A 228 8.25 -17.30 6.35
CA THR A 228 7.80 -18.64 5.95
C THR A 228 6.29 -18.65 5.77
N THR A 229 5.76 -19.46 4.85
CA THR A 229 4.30 -19.59 4.60
C THR A 229 3.50 -19.81 5.89
N LYS A 230 4.02 -20.61 6.82
CA LYS A 230 3.40 -20.83 8.14
C LYS A 230 3.28 -19.56 8.97
N GLN A 231 4.33 -18.71 8.97
CA GLN A 231 4.33 -17.44 9.70
C GLN A 231 3.38 -16.43 9.05
N VAL A 232 3.27 -16.43 7.72
CA VAL A 232 2.30 -15.59 7.00
C VAL A 232 0.87 -15.98 7.36
N TRP A 233 0.54 -17.27 7.35
CA TRP A 233 -0.79 -17.75 7.75
C TRP A 233 -1.07 -17.45 9.23
N LEU A 234 -0.08 -17.64 10.10
CA LEU A 234 -0.21 -17.34 11.53
C LEU A 234 -0.48 -15.85 11.78
N THR A 235 0.30 -14.96 11.15
CA THR A 235 0.13 -13.51 11.28
C THR A 235 -1.16 -13.00 10.65
N THR A 236 -1.57 -13.60 9.53
CA THR A 236 -2.86 -13.31 8.88
C THR A 236 -4.03 -13.74 9.78
N GLY A 237 -3.94 -14.91 10.40
CA GLY A 237 -4.93 -15.40 11.36
C GLY A 237 -5.05 -14.49 12.58
N ILE A 238 -3.92 -14.14 13.21
CA ILE A 238 -3.88 -13.20 14.33
C ILE A 238 -4.50 -11.85 13.94
N GLY A 239 -4.22 -11.33 12.74
CA GLY A 239 -4.80 -10.08 12.24
C GLY A 239 -6.31 -10.16 12.02
N LEU A 240 -6.80 -11.25 11.43
CA LEU A 240 -8.23 -11.48 11.19
C LEU A 240 -9.02 -11.68 12.48
N ASP A 241 -8.44 -12.30 13.50
CA ASP A 241 -9.10 -12.55 14.78
C ASP A 241 -9.08 -11.32 15.71
N PHE A 242 -7.96 -10.59 15.75
CA PHE A 242 -7.76 -9.50 16.70
C PHE A 242 -8.45 -8.20 16.29
N PHE A 243 -8.45 -7.86 15.00
CA PHE A 243 -8.91 -6.56 14.51
C PHE A 243 -10.44 -6.34 14.62
N PRO A 244 -11.31 -7.30 14.22
CA PRO A 244 -12.76 -7.13 14.33
C PRO A 244 -13.21 -7.13 15.78
N VAL A 245 -12.66 -8.01 16.62
CA VAL A 245 -13.06 -8.17 18.03
C VAL A 245 -12.77 -6.90 18.82
N VAL A 246 -11.58 -6.33 18.67
CA VAL A 246 -11.19 -5.09 19.37
C VAL A 246 -11.99 -3.89 18.86
N HIS A 247 -12.19 -3.79 17.54
CA HIS A 247 -12.96 -2.68 16.95
C HIS A 247 -14.44 -2.71 17.38
N LEU A 248 -15.10 -3.87 17.34
CA LEU A 248 -16.48 -4.06 17.80
C LEU A 248 -16.61 -3.81 19.32
N ARG A 249 -15.67 -4.30 20.12
CA ARG A 249 -15.66 -4.09 21.58
C ARG A 249 -15.50 -2.62 21.94
N LEU A 250 -14.54 -1.91 21.34
CA LEU A 250 -14.31 -0.48 21.61
C LEU A 250 -15.49 0.38 21.17
N HIS A 251 -16.06 0.12 20.00
CA HIS A 251 -17.23 0.86 19.51
C HIS A 251 -18.46 0.64 20.41
N ASN A 252 -18.67 -0.59 20.90
CA ASN A 252 -19.75 -0.90 21.83
C ASN A 252 -19.55 -0.27 23.21
N ILE A 253 -18.31 -0.23 23.72
CA ILE A 253 -17.97 0.41 25.00
C ILE A 253 -18.16 1.94 24.90
N VAL A 254 -17.66 2.57 23.85
CA VAL A 254 -17.83 4.01 23.61
C VAL A 254 -19.31 4.36 23.42
N ALA A 255 -20.06 3.56 22.65
CA ALA A 255 -21.50 3.75 22.49
C ALA A 255 -22.28 3.55 23.80
N ALA A 256 -21.86 2.61 24.66
CA ALA A 256 -22.45 2.42 25.99
C ALA A 256 -22.14 3.60 26.93
N TRP A 257 -20.92 4.13 26.89
CA TRP A 257 -20.51 5.28 27.68
C TRP A 257 -21.23 6.56 27.25
N ALA A 258 -21.38 6.79 25.93
CA ALA A 258 -22.15 7.90 25.39
C ALA A 258 -23.65 7.83 25.76
N ARG A 259 -24.24 6.62 25.84
CA ARG A 259 -25.62 6.43 26.32
C ARG A 259 -25.76 6.71 27.81
N HIS A 260 -24.79 6.34 28.64
CA HIS A 260 -24.81 6.61 30.08
C HIS A 260 -24.57 8.10 30.41
N GLY A 261 -23.70 8.79 29.67
CA GLY A 261 -23.44 10.22 29.88
C GLY A 261 -24.66 11.11 29.59
N ASN A 262 -25.59 10.67 28.73
CA ASN A 262 -26.79 11.41 28.37
C ASN A 262 -27.97 11.22 29.34
N ILE A 263 -27.86 10.28 30.30
CA ILE A 263 -28.89 10.01 31.32
C ILE A 263 -28.73 10.96 32.53
N HIS A 264 -27.54 11.51 32.77
CA HIS A 264 -27.27 12.42 33.89
C HIS A 264 -27.52 13.91 33.59
N HIS A 265 -27.98 14.25 32.38
CA HIS A 265 -28.26 15.62 31.94
C HIS A 265 -29.75 15.88 31.61
N ARG A 266 -30.67 15.03 32.09
CA ARG A 266 -32.11 15.30 32.06
C ARG A 266 -32.65 15.53 33.46
#